data_AF-U1PZS8-F1
#
_entry.id   AF-U1PZS8-F1
#
_cell.length_a   1.000
_cell.length_b   1.000
_cell.length_c   1.000
_cell.angle_alpha   90.00
_cell.angle_beta   90.00
_cell.angle_gamma   90.00
#
_symmetry.space_group_name_H-M   'P 1'
#
loop_
_entity.id
_entity.type
_entity.pdbx_description
1 polymer ?
#
loop_
_entity_poly.entity_id
_entity_poly.type
_entity_poly.pdbx_seq_one_letter_code
_entity_poly.pdbx_strand_id
1 'polypeptide(L)'
;CVRYPDCEYSLPLPRQGAISVTDGQCSEHDLPELQIVYEEADREPWELGCPICNYREYQAEQADSGSDLETVDGIGEKNAEKLKDIGVDSVTALKAAEPDRLASEVDGVGLKTIQKWQASAN
;
A
#
# COMPACT_ATOMS: atom_id res chain seq x y z
N CYS A 1 13.77 -11.52 -2.34
CA CYS A 1 14.44 -12.71 -1.77
C CYS A 1 14.99 -13.56 -2.92
N VAL A 2 16.25 -14.02 -2.90
CA VAL A 2 16.79 -14.93 -3.94
C VAL A 2 17.41 -16.24 -3.40
N ARG A 3 17.38 -16.49 -2.07
CA ARG A 3 17.38 -17.81 -1.33
C ARG A 3 17.77 -17.56 0.15
N TYR A 4 17.10 -18.16 1.15
CA TYR A 4 17.45 -19.47 1.74
C TYR A 4 16.41 -19.97 2.79
N PRO A 5 16.18 -21.28 2.97
CA PRO A 5 16.42 -22.37 2.00
C PRO A 5 15.33 -22.39 0.90
N ASP A 6 14.08 -22.08 1.23
CA ASP A 6 12.97 -21.92 0.27
C ASP A 6 12.21 -20.65 0.67
N CYS A 7 12.65 -19.51 0.16
CA CYS A 7 12.03 -18.23 0.48
C CYS A 7 10.71 -18.12 -0.30
N GLU A 8 9.60 -18.55 0.30
CA GLU A 8 8.26 -18.50 -0.30
C GLU A 8 7.60 -17.12 -0.21
N TYR A 9 8.17 -16.21 0.59
CA TYR A 9 7.54 -14.94 0.92
C TYR A 9 8.57 -13.84 1.18
N SER A 10 8.30 -12.61 0.72
CA SER A 10 9.12 -11.44 1.01
C SER A 10 8.26 -10.23 1.37
N LEU A 11 8.68 -9.51 2.40
CA LEU A 11 8.02 -8.30 2.87
C LEU A 11 8.81 -7.07 2.40
N PRO A 12 8.14 -6.00 1.95
CA PRO A 12 8.82 -4.75 1.71
C PRO A 12 9.27 -4.18 3.07
N LEU A 13 10.56 -3.91 3.17
CA LEU A 13 11.14 -3.29 4.35
C LEU A 13 11.47 -1.83 4.06
N PRO A 14 11.53 -0.98 5.09
CA PRO A 14 11.91 0.42 4.94
C PRO A 14 13.22 0.57 4.17
N ARG A 15 13.27 1.55 3.25
CA ARG A 15 14.43 1.78 2.38
C ARG A 15 15.62 2.43 3.10
N GLN A 16 15.41 2.93 4.32
CA GLN A 16 16.38 3.68 5.11
C GLN A 16 16.48 3.08 6.51
N GLY A 17 17.69 3.12 7.08
CA GLY A 17 17.99 2.53 8.39
C GLY A 17 18.45 1.08 8.30
N ALA A 18 19.03 0.59 9.39
CA ALA A 18 19.42 -0.80 9.57
C ALA A 18 18.37 -1.51 10.43
N ILE A 19 18.16 -2.79 10.15
CA ILE A 19 17.22 -3.62 10.91
C ILE A 19 17.95 -4.18 12.13
N SER A 20 17.33 -4.02 13.30
CA SER A 20 17.77 -4.63 14.55
C SER A 20 16.61 -5.44 15.13
N VAL A 21 16.91 -6.65 15.61
CA VAL A 21 15.94 -7.55 16.23
C VAL A 21 15.80 -7.17 17.70
N THR A 22 14.57 -7.09 18.20
CA THR A 22 14.28 -6.82 19.62
C THR A 22 14.05 -8.13 20.39
N ASP A 23 13.85 -8.04 21.70
CA ASP A 23 13.53 -9.20 22.55
C ASP A 23 12.05 -9.64 22.41
N GLY A 24 11.21 -8.85 21.72
CA GLY A 24 9.80 -9.13 21.53
C GLY A 24 9.55 -10.23 20.50
N GLN A 25 8.44 -10.95 20.67
CA GLN A 25 7.96 -11.93 19.69
C GLN A 25 6.48 -11.72 19.41
N CYS A 26 6.14 -11.79 18.13
CA CYS A 26 4.76 -11.73 17.69
C CYS A 26 4.02 -13.02 18.03
N SER A 27 2.92 -12.91 18.77
CA SER A 27 2.07 -14.06 19.13
C SER A 27 1.33 -14.68 17.94
N GLU A 28 1.12 -13.93 16.84
CA GLU A 28 0.38 -14.40 15.67
C GLU A 28 1.27 -15.12 14.64
N HIS A 29 2.51 -14.66 14.48
CA HIS A 29 3.39 -15.12 13.40
C HIS A 29 4.66 -15.82 13.89
N ASP A 30 4.88 -15.88 15.21
CA ASP A 30 6.08 -16.48 15.82
C ASP A 30 7.39 -15.90 15.26
N LEU A 31 7.34 -14.62 14.87
CA LEU A 31 8.47 -13.86 14.36
C LEU A 31 8.97 -12.88 15.42
N PRO A 32 10.28 -12.62 15.48
CA PRO A 32 10.80 -11.61 16.39
C PRO A 32 10.37 -10.21 15.91
N GLU A 33 10.13 -9.33 16.88
CA GLU A 33 9.86 -7.94 16.62
C GLU A 33 11.13 -7.22 16.16
N LEU A 34 10.94 -6.23 15.28
CA LEU A 34 12.03 -5.50 14.65
C LEU A 34 11.97 -4.02 15.02
N GLN A 35 13.13 -3.40 15.05
CA GLN A 35 13.30 -1.96 15.12
C GLN A 35 14.20 -1.49 13.97
N ILE A 36 13.94 -0.29 13.46
CA ILE A 36 14.77 0.37 12.46
C ILE A 36 15.65 1.40 13.18
N VAL A 37 16.95 1.17 13.15
CA VAL A 37 17.95 2.09 13.71
C VAL A 37 18.58 2.91 12.61
N TYR A 38 18.92 4.16 12.91
CA TYR A 38 19.52 5.10 11.97
C TYR A 38 20.95 5.44 12.38
N GLU A 39 21.80 5.77 11.42
CA GLU A 39 23.18 6.21 11.69
C GLU A 39 23.21 7.60 12.33
N GLU A 40 22.18 8.41 12.04
CA GLU A 40 21.95 9.74 12.58
C GLU A 40 21.47 9.62 14.04
N ALA A 41 22.32 10.04 14.99
CA ALA A 41 22.05 9.88 16.42
C ALA A 41 20.86 10.70 16.95
N ASP A 42 20.43 11.72 16.20
CA ASP A 42 19.25 12.53 16.48
C ASP A 42 17.94 11.90 16.00
N ARG A 43 18.00 10.86 15.18
CA ARG A 43 16.82 10.16 14.68
C ARG A 43 16.49 8.97 15.58
N GLU A 44 15.33 9.03 16.20
CA GLU A 44 14.86 7.98 17.10
C GLU A 44 14.65 6.65 16.33
N PRO A 45 15.06 5.51 16.91
CA PRO A 45 14.73 4.20 16.35
C PRO A 45 13.22 4.03 16.21
N TRP A 46 12.80 3.49 15.07
CA TRP A 46 11.39 3.21 14.84
C TRP A 46 11.08 1.76 15.19
N GLU A 47 10.17 1.55 16.13
CA GLU A 47 9.62 0.23 16.45
C GLU A 47 8.69 -0.24 15.33
N LEU A 48 9.20 -1.14 14.48
CA LEU A 48 8.44 -1.73 13.38
C LEU A 48 7.49 -2.82 13.90
N GLY A 49 7.88 -3.52 14.97
CA GLY A 49 7.16 -4.67 15.50
C GLY A 49 7.29 -5.90 14.60
N CYS A 50 6.22 -6.68 14.47
CA CYS A 50 6.18 -7.83 13.56
C CYS A 50 6.17 -7.36 12.10
N PRO A 51 7.11 -7.79 11.25
CA PRO A 51 7.15 -7.33 9.85
C PRO A 51 5.92 -7.74 9.05
N ILE A 52 5.25 -8.85 9.40
CA ILE A 52 4.01 -9.28 8.75
C ILE A 52 2.84 -8.40 9.18
N CYS A 53 2.66 -8.17 10.48
CA CYS A 53 1.58 -7.30 10.98
C CYS A 53 1.73 -5.89 10.42
N ASN A 54 2.93 -5.32 10.52
CA ASN A 54 3.22 -3.98 10.01
C ASN A 54 2.91 -3.87 8.51
N TYR A 55 3.28 -4.87 7.70
CA TYR A 55 2.96 -4.85 6.28
C TYR A 55 1.46 -4.95 6.01
N ARG A 56 0.72 -5.76 6.79
CA ARG A 56 -0.74 -5.85 6.66
C ARG A 56 -1.42 -4.52 7.00
N GLU A 57 -0.96 -3.86 8.06
CA GLU A 57 -1.45 -2.54 8.46
C GLU A 57 -1.15 -1.51 7.36
N TYR A 58 0.09 -1.47 6.88
CA TYR A 58 0.48 -0.60 5.76
C TYR A 58 -0.39 -0.84 4.52
N GLN A 59 -0.62 -2.09 4.11
CA GLN A 59 -1.49 -2.39 2.97
C GLN A 59 -2.94 -1.95 3.21
N ALA A 60 -3.45 -2.03 4.44
CA ALA A 60 -4.78 -1.55 4.78
C ALA A 60 -4.86 -0.01 4.73
N GLU A 61 -3.84 0.69 5.21
CA GLU A 61 -3.74 2.16 5.11
C GLU A 61 -3.59 2.62 3.65
N GLN A 62 -2.83 1.90 2.83
CA GLN A 62 -2.67 2.18 1.40
C GLN A 62 -3.99 2.00 0.63
N ALA A 63 -4.74 0.94 0.95
CA ALA A 63 -6.08 0.73 0.42
C ALA A 63 -7.05 1.82 0.89
N ASP A 64 -7.05 2.17 2.18
CA ASP A 64 -7.93 3.24 2.66
C ASP A 64 -7.57 4.58 2.05
N SER A 65 -6.29 4.95 1.97
CA SER A 65 -5.86 6.24 1.39
C SER A 65 -6.09 6.38 -0.12
N GLY A 66 -6.43 5.30 -0.83
CA GLY A 66 -6.58 5.30 -2.29
C GLY A 66 -5.24 5.31 -3.05
N SER A 67 -4.11 5.20 -2.35
CA SER A 67 -2.77 5.17 -2.94
C SER A 67 -2.58 4.02 -3.94
N ASP A 68 -3.29 2.90 -3.78
CA ASP A 68 -3.31 1.80 -4.73
C ASP A 68 -3.82 2.24 -6.11
N LEU A 69 -4.75 3.20 -6.15
CA LEU A 69 -5.27 3.75 -7.41
C LEU A 69 -4.20 4.56 -8.15
N GLU A 70 -3.27 5.20 -7.44
CA GLU A 70 -2.16 5.97 -8.05
C GLU A 70 -1.16 5.10 -8.80
N THR A 71 -1.21 3.78 -8.62
CA THR A 71 -0.43 2.83 -9.44
C THR A 71 -0.94 2.72 -10.88
N VAL A 72 -2.18 3.17 -11.15
CA VAL A 72 -2.81 3.15 -12.47
C VAL A 72 -2.37 4.37 -13.27
N ASP A 73 -1.87 4.14 -14.50
CA ASP A 73 -1.42 5.21 -15.40
C ASP A 73 -2.49 6.29 -15.61
N GLY A 74 -2.20 7.49 -15.11
CA GLY A 74 -3.05 8.67 -15.24
C GLY A 74 -4.01 8.92 -14.07
N ILE A 75 -3.99 8.09 -13.03
CA ILE A 75 -4.58 8.45 -11.73
C ILE A 75 -3.47 9.06 -10.87
N GLY A 76 -3.70 10.28 -10.40
CA GLY A 76 -2.87 10.89 -9.35
C GLY A 76 -3.71 11.10 -8.10
N GLU A 77 -3.04 11.49 -7.01
CA GLU A 77 -3.61 11.76 -5.67
C GLU A 77 -5.03 12.37 -5.71
N LYS A 78 -5.23 13.49 -6.42
CA LYS A 78 -6.54 14.16 -6.51
C LYS A 78 -7.65 13.32 -7.14
N ASN A 79 -7.32 12.49 -8.13
CA ASN A 79 -8.29 11.61 -8.77
C ASN A 79 -8.54 10.37 -7.91
N ALA A 80 -7.52 9.86 -7.22
CA ALA A 80 -7.67 8.80 -6.24
C ALA A 80 -8.58 9.22 -5.08
N GLU A 81 -8.40 10.43 -4.54
CA GLU A 81 -9.25 11.00 -3.48
C GLU A 81 -10.71 11.12 -3.92
N LYS A 82 -10.98 11.65 -5.13
CA LYS A 82 -12.35 11.72 -5.68
C LYS A 82 -12.99 10.35 -5.87
N LEU A 83 -12.21 9.35 -6.25
CA LEU A 83 -12.69 7.97 -6.38
C LEU A 83 -13.02 7.39 -5.00
N LYS A 84 -12.18 7.66 -3.99
CA LYS A 84 -12.44 7.26 -2.61
C LYS A 84 -13.73 7.86 -2.06
N ASP A 85 -13.98 9.14 -2.31
CA ASP A 85 -15.20 9.85 -1.86
C ASP A 85 -16.49 9.20 -2.36
N ILE A 86 -16.44 8.45 -3.47
CA ILE A 86 -17.59 7.76 -4.07
C ILE A 86 -17.57 6.23 -3.83
N GLY A 87 -16.69 5.77 -2.93
CA GLY A 87 -16.56 4.39 -2.49
C GLY A 87 -15.67 3.51 -3.37
N VAL A 88 -14.79 4.11 -4.17
CA VAL A 88 -13.78 3.39 -4.97
C VAL A 88 -12.41 3.67 -4.37
N ASP A 89 -11.99 2.80 -3.45
CA ASP A 89 -10.75 2.91 -2.67
C ASP A 89 -9.59 2.04 -3.21
N SER A 90 -9.90 1.12 -4.12
CA SER A 90 -8.95 0.10 -4.58
C SER A 90 -9.05 -0.16 -6.07
N VAL A 91 -7.97 -0.69 -6.65
CA VAL A 91 -7.91 -1.09 -8.07
C VAL A 91 -9.02 -2.11 -8.41
N THR A 92 -9.34 -3.01 -7.48
CA THR A 92 -10.43 -3.97 -7.61
C THR A 92 -11.79 -3.27 -7.66
N ALA A 93 -12.05 -2.32 -6.75
CA ALA A 93 -13.28 -1.52 -6.75
C ALA A 93 -13.41 -0.72 -8.06
N LEU A 94 -12.31 -0.15 -8.55
CA LEU A 94 -12.28 0.59 -9.81
C LEU A 94 -12.65 -0.29 -11.01
N LYS A 95 -12.12 -1.52 -11.08
CA LYS A 95 -12.46 -2.49 -12.14
C LYS A 95 -13.91 -2.96 -12.09
N ALA A 96 -14.47 -3.10 -10.89
CA ALA A 96 -15.84 -3.57 -10.68
C ALA A 96 -16.90 -2.49 -10.92
N ALA A 97 -16.53 -1.21 -10.81
CA ALA A 97 -17.44 -0.09 -10.94
C ALA A 97 -17.88 0.17 -12.40
N GLU A 98 -19.10 0.68 -12.56
CA GLU A 98 -19.63 1.05 -13.86
C GLU A 98 -18.99 2.35 -14.38
N PRO A 99 -18.42 2.37 -15.59
CA PRO A 99 -17.66 3.52 -16.08
C PRO A 99 -18.54 4.77 -16.28
N ASP A 100 -19.82 4.60 -16.66
CA ASP A 100 -20.77 5.71 -16.79
C ASP A 100 -21.14 6.34 -15.44
N ARG A 101 -21.23 5.51 -14.38
CA ARG A 101 -21.42 5.99 -13.00
C ARG A 101 -20.22 6.84 -12.57
N LEU A 102 -19.01 6.29 -12.72
CA LEU A 102 -17.79 6.99 -12.32
C LEU A 102 -17.60 8.29 -13.09
N ALA A 103 -17.87 8.33 -14.40
CA ALA A 103 -17.77 9.55 -15.19
C ALA A 103 -18.79 10.63 -14.80
N SER A 104 -19.88 10.25 -14.15
CA SER A 104 -20.92 11.17 -13.67
C SER A 104 -20.62 11.70 -12.27
N GLU A 105 -19.96 10.89 -11.43
CA GLU A 105 -19.66 11.22 -10.03
C GLU A 105 -18.26 11.84 -9.85
N VAL A 106 -17.28 11.50 -10.70
CA VAL A 106 -15.91 12.03 -10.62
C VAL A 106 -15.79 13.31 -11.46
N ASP A 107 -15.76 14.45 -10.78
CA ASP A 107 -15.65 15.76 -11.42
C ASP A 107 -14.36 15.89 -12.26
N GLY A 108 -14.50 16.35 -13.51
CA GLY A 108 -13.39 16.59 -14.44
C GLY A 108 -12.83 15.34 -15.12
N VAL A 109 -13.44 14.17 -14.94
CA VAL A 109 -12.97 12.90 -15.55
C VAL A 109 -14.05 12.32 -16.46
N GLY A 110 -13.78 12.29 -17.77
CA GLY A 110 -14.72 11.75 -18.75
C GLY A 110 -14.71 10.22 -18.82
N LEU A 111 -15.78 9.64 -19.39
CA LEU A 111 -15.97 8.20 -19.58
C LEU A 111 -14.76 7.49 -20.22
N LYS A 112 -14.18 8.09 -21.26
CA LYS A 112 -13.01 7.52 -21.95
C LYS A 112 -11.78 7.43 -21.04
N THR A 113 -11.63 8.38 -20.13
CA THR A 113 -10.53 8.38 -19.15
C THR A 113 -10.73 7.29 -18.12
N ILE A 114 -11.95 7.14 -17.59
CA ILE A 114 -12.28 6.04 -16.68
C ILE A 114 -12.03 4.67 -17.34
N GLN A 115 -12.49 4.48 -18.57
CA GLN A 115 -12.26 3.24 -19.32
C GLN A 115 -10.77 2.98 -19.54
N LYS A 116 -9.97 4.02 -19.80
CA LYS A 116 -8.50 3.89 -19.89
C LYS A 116 -7.93 3.42 -18.55
N TRP A 117 -8.33 4.03 -17.44
CA TRP A 117 -7.86 3.62 -16.11
C TRP A 117 -8.23 2.18 -15.79
N GLN A 118 -9.47 1.76 -16.07
CA GLN A 118 -9.90 0.37 -15.88
C GLN A 118 -9.13 -0.62 -16.76
N ALA A 119 -8.75 -0.22 -17.98
CA ALA A 119 -7.94 -1.04 -18.88
C ALA A 119 -6.45 -1.10 -18.48
N SER A 120 -5.94 -0.05 -17.84
CA SER A 120 -4.55 0.03 -17.35
C SER A 120 -4.37 -0.53 -15.93
N ALA A 121 -5.45 -0.67 -15.18
CA ALA A 121 -5.48 -1.34 -13.90
C ALA A 121 -5.12 -2.83 -14.08
N ASN A 122 -3.98 -3.27 -13.53
CA ASN A 122 -3.55 -4.67 -13.57
C ASN A 122 -3.71 -5.32 -12.21
#